data_AF-A0A7L3QXE8-F1
#
_entry.id   AF-A0A7L3QXE8-F1
#
_cell.length_a   1.000
_cell.length_b   1.000
_cell.length_c   1.000
_cell.angle_alpha   90.00
_cell.angle_beta   90.00
_cell.angle_gamma   90.00
#
_symmetry.space_group_name_H-M   'P 1'
#
loop_
_entity.id
_entity.type
_entity.pdbx_description
1 polymer ?
#
loop_
_entity_poly.entity_id
_entity_poly.type
_entity_poly.pdbx_seq_one_letter_code
_entity_poly.pdbx_strand_id
1 'polypeptide(L)'
;EVVVVAPEVTMHIKPSKNFVMKMYSAPYTQEEMEKDFKAFLHTSFEEGTFLERFLKVYEGMKKVGNMSAACCEHLLQNKELIRYLEESKF
;
A
#
# COMPACT_ATOMS: atom_id res chain seq x y z
N GLU A 1 8.25 18.11 -14.29
CA GLU A 1 6.92 17.58 -13.95
C GLU A 1 7.09 16.56 -12.82
N VAL A 2 6.25 16.57 -11.78
CA VAL A 2 6.33 15.57 -10.71
C VAL A 2 5.38 14.43 -11.06
N VAL A 3 5.91 13.22 -11.14
CA VAL A 3 5.14 12.00 -11.42
C VAL A 3 5.06 11.17 -10.15
N VAL A 4 3.84 10.84 -9.74
CA VAL A 4 3.57 9.93 -8.62
C VAL A 4 3.11 8.60 -9.19
N VAL A 5 3.88 7.55 -8.92
CA VAL A 5 3.54 6.17 -9.27
C VAL A 5 2.90 5.52 -8.06
N ALA A 6 1.73 4.90 -8.26
CA ALA A 6 0.99 4.23 -7.20
C ALA A 6 0.31 2.96 -7.74
N PRO A 7 -0.01 1.98 -6.88
CA PRO A 7 -0.96 0.95 -7.24
C PRO A 7 -2.37 1.56 -7.43
N GLU A 8 -3.27 0.85 -8.14
CA GLU A 8 -4.71 1.20 -8.20
C GLU A 8 -5.38 1.07 -6.83
N VAL A 9 -4.86 0.14 -6.02
CA VAL A 9 -5.32 -0.15 -4.67
C VAL A 9 -4.55 0.71 -3.69
N THR A 10 -5.17 1.77 -3.17
CA THR A 10 -4.55 2.71 -2.25
C THR A 10 -5.51 3.15 -1.15
N MET A 11 -4.97 3.53 0.01
CA MET A 11 -5.82 4.11 1.07
C MET A 11 -5.91 5.63 1.03
N HIS A 12 -4.78 6.31 0.85
CA HIS A 12 -4.71 7.77 1.00
C HIS A 12 -4.03 8.48 -0.16
N ILE A 13 -3.53 7.74 -1.16
CA ILE A 13 -2.91 8.34 -2.34
C ILE A 13 -4.04 8.72 -3.31
N LYS A 14 -4.19 10.02 -3.58
CA LYS A 14 -5.29 10.55 -4.38
C LYS A 14 -4.78 11.45 -5.51
N PRO A 15 -5.49 11.54 -6.64
CA PRO A 15 -5.16 12.49 -7.70
C PRO A 15 -5.16 13.93 -7.19
N SER A 16 -4.25 14.76 -7.71
CA SER A 16 -4.12 16.17 -7.38
C SER A 16 -3.71 16.97 -8.60
N LYS A 17 -3.90 18.29 -8.57
CA LYS A 17 -3.43 19.21 -9.63
C LYS A 17 -1.92 19.45 -9.60
N ASN A 18 -1.25 19.06 -8.51
CA ASN A 18 0.17 19.36 -8.28
C ASN A 18 1.14 18.35 -8.90
N PHE A 19 0.65 17.20 -9.37
CA PHE A 19 1.46 16.14 -9.94
C PHE A 19 0.64 15.33 -10.93
N VAL A 20 1.34 14.60 -11.81
CA VAL A 20 0.72 13.59 -12.66
C VAL A 20 0.78 12.25 -11.95
N MET A 21 -0.38 11.61 -11.82
CA MET A 21 -0.51 10.31 -11.16
C MET A 21 -0.61 9.21 -12.19
N LYS A 22 0.22 8.18 -12.04
CA LYS A 22 0.16 6.94 -12.82
C LYS A 22 -0.16 5.78 -11.90
N MET A 23 -1.30 5.15 -12.17
CA MET A 23 -1.78 3.99 -11.41
C MET A 23 -1.57 2.71 -12.22
N TYR A 24 -1.22 1.64 -11.52
CA TYR A 24 -1.04 0.31 -12.10
C TYR A 24 -1.72 -0.75 -11.22
N SER A 25 -2.13 -1.86 -11.81
CA SER A 25 -2.74 -2.98 -11.11
C SER A 25 -1.91 -3.44 -9.91
N ALA A 26 -2.56 -3.99 -8.89
CA ALA A 26 -1.92 -4.54 -7.70
C ALA A 26 -2.37 -6.00 -7.48
N PRO A 27 -1.59 -6.80 -6.73
CA PRO A 27 -1.93 -8.21 -6.47
C PRO A 27 -3.05 -8.42 -5.44
N TYR A 28 -3.60 -7.33 -4.89
CA TYR A 28 -4.68 -7.32 -3.91
C TYR A 28 -5.84 -6.48 -4.41
N THR A 29 -7.02 -6.71 -3.84
CA THR A 29 -8.19 -5.86 -4.03
C THR A 29 -8.23 -4.71 -3.02
N GLN A 30 -8.97 -3.65 -3.34
CA GLN A 30 -9.22 -2.54 -2.41
C GLN A 30 -9.91 -3.03 -1.12
N GLU A 31 -10.84 -3.98 -1.24
CA GLU A 31 -11.56 -4.55 -0.09
C GLU A 31 -10.62 -5.29 0.87
N GLU A 32 -9.70 -6.11 0.34
CA GLU A 32 -8.71 -6.82 1.16
C GLU A 32 -7.80 -5.84 1.93
N MET A 33 -7.34 -4.80 1.24
CA MET A 33 -6.49 -3.76 1.85
C MET A 33 -7.23 -3.04 2.99
N GLU A 34 -8.44 -2.58 2.72
CA GLU A 34 -9.27 -1.86 3.70
C GLU A 34 -9.64 -2.73 4.90
N LYS A 35 -9.99 -4.00 4.65
CA LYS A 35 -10.33 -4.96 5.69
C LYS A 35 -9.15 -5.17 6.65
N ASP A 36 -7.97 -5.44 6.10
CA ASP A 36 -6.78 -5.75 6.91
C ASP A 36 -6.26 -4.51 7.65
N PHE A 37 -6.31 -3.35 7.00
CA PHE A 37 -5.94 -2.10 7.66
C PHE A 37 -6.93 -1.73 8.77
N LYS A 38 -8.23 -1.89 8.54
CA LYS A 38 -9.26 -1.64 9.57
C LYS A 38 -9.11 -2.60 10.75
N ALA A 39 -8.82 -3.88 10.49
CA ALA A 39 -8.55 -4.85 11.55
C ALA A 39 -7.31 -4.47 12.38
N PHE A 40 -6.22 -4.06 11.73
CA PHE A 40 -5.02 -3.55 12.39
C PHE A 40 -5.32 -2.32 13.27
N LEU A 41 -6.06 -1.34 12.74
CA LEU A 41 -6.46 -0.15 13.50
C LEU A 41 -7.31 -0.52 14.71
N HIS A 42 -8.35 -1.32 14.52
CA HIS A 42 -9.22 -1.76 15.62
C HIS A 42 -8.41 -2.43 16.73
N THR A 43 -7.57 -3.40 16.36
CA THR A 43 -6.70 -4.14 17.26
C THR A 43 -5.75 -3.23 18.06
N SER A 44 -5.30 -2.13 17.45
CA SER A 44 -4.40 -1.16 18.09
C SER A 44 -5.05 -0.39 19.24
N PHE A 45 -6.38 -0.30 19.26
CA PHE A 45 -7.16 0.40 20.28
C PHE A 45 -8.06 -0.53 21.11
N GLU A 46 -7.98 -1.85 20.91
CA GLU A 46 -8.70 -2.83 21.74
C GLU A 46 -8.27 -2.75 23.21
N GLU A 47 -9.25 -2.92 24.11
CA GLU A 47 -9.02 -3.12 25.53
C GLU A 47 -8.39 -4.51 25.79
N GLY A 48 -7.61 -4.63 26.87
CA GLY A 48 -6.91 -5.87 27.22
C GLY A 48 -5.55 -5.61 27.85
N THR A 49 -4.78 -6.67 28.10
CA THR A 49 -3.43 -6.51 28.62
C THR A 49 -2.50 -5.93 27.55
N PHE A 50 -1.48 -5.18 27.98
CA PHE A 50 -0.51 -4.60 27.06
C PHE A 50 0.16 -5.65 26.18
N LEU A 51 0.54 -6.79 26.75
CA LEU A 51 1.25 -7.85 26.03
C LEU A 51 0.38 -8.48 24.93
N GLU A 52 -0.87 -8.82 25.25
CA GLU A 52 -1.81 -9.38 24.26
C GLU A 52 -2.04 -8.40 23.12
N ARG A 53 -2.29 -7.13 23.43
CA ARG A 53 -2.46 -6.08 22.41
C ARG A 53 -1.21 -5.94 21.56
N PHE A 54 -0.02 -5.88 22.17
CA PHE A 54 1.24 -5.76 21.44
C PHE A 54 1.43 -6.88 20.43
N LEU A 55 1.17 -8.13 20.83
CA LEU A 55 1.29 -9.29 19.93
C LEU A 55 0.32 -9.22 18.75
N LYS A 56 -0.96 -8.90 19.00
CA LYS A 56 -1.96 -8.75 17.93
C LYS A 56 -1.62 -7.60 16.97
N VAL A 57 -1.18 -6.45 17.51
CA VAL A 57 -0.75 -5.29 16.70
C VAL A 57 0.45 -5.64 15.84
N TYR A 58 1.42 -6.38 16.38
CA TYR A 58 2.58 -6.85 15.62
C TYR A 58 2.18 -7.76 14.45
N GLU A 59 1.24 -8.68 14.67
CA GLU A 59 0.71 -9.52 13.58
C GLU A 59 -0.04 -8.72 12.51
N GLY A 60 -0.89 -7.77 12.93
CA GLY A 60 -1.59 -6.87 12.01
C GLY A 60 -0.62 -5.99 11.20
N MET A 61 0.41 -5.45 11.85
CA MET A 61 1.45 -4.63 11.21
C MET A 61 2.24 -5.44 10.17
N LYS A 62 2.63 -6.68 10.49
CA LYS A 62 3.25 -7.59 9.53
C LYS A 62 2.36 -7.83 8.31
N LYS A 63 1.06 -8.05 8.51
CA LYS A 63 0.12 -8.32 7.42
C LYS A 63 0.00 -7.11 6.48
N VAL A 64 -0.26 -5.92 7.02
CA VAL A 64 -0.36 -4.66 6.25
C VAL A 64 0.97 -4.32 5.58
N GLY A 65 2.09 -4.53 6.28
CA GLY A 65 3.44 -4.32 5.75
C GLY A 65 3.77 -5.24 4.56
N ASN A 66 3.47 -6.54 4.69
CA ASN A 66 3.69 -7.51 3.61
C ASN A 66 2.84 -7.18 2.37
N MET A 67 1.57 -6.82 2.56
CA MET A 67 0.69 -6.40 1.48
C MET A 67 1.25 -5.15 0.76
N SER A 68 1.72 -4.16 1.52
CA SER A 68 2.35 -2.96 0.97
C SER A 68 3.62 -3.28 0.18
N ALA A 69 4.48 -4.16 0.72
CA ALA A 69 5.70 -4.60 0.05
C ALA A 69 5.40 -5.35 -1.25
N ALA A 70 4.41 -6.23 -1.26
CA ALA A 70 3.98 -6.96 -2.45
C ALA A 70 3.38 -6.03 -3.53
N CYS A 71 2.63 -4.99 -3.15
CA CYS A 71 2.22 -3.95 -4.10
C CYS A 71 3.43 -3.24 -4.72
N CYS A 72 4.44 -2.86 -3.92
CA CYS A 72 5.67 -2.24 -4.42
C CYS A 72 6.45 -3.18 -5.35
N GLU A 73 6.59 -4.46 -4.98
CA GLU A 73 7.24 -5.46 -5.81
C GLU A 73 6.53 -5.61 -7.16
N HIS A 74 5.20 -5.66 -7.16
CA HIS A 74 4.42 -5.77 -8.39
C HIS A 74 4.60 -4.55 -9.31
N LEU A 75 4.70 -3.33 -8.75
CA LEU A 75 5.05 -2.14 -9.52
C LEU A 75 6.44 -2.27 -10.16
N LEU A 76 7.45 -2.70 -9.39
CA LEU A 76 8.81 -2.87 -9.89
C LEU A 76 8.91 -3.97 -10.97
N GLN A 77 8.03 -4.96 -10.94
CA GLN A 77 7.94 -6.02 -11.95
C GLN A 77 7.13 -5.60 -13.20
N ASN A 78 6.42 -4.48 -13.14
CA ASN A 78 5.62 -3.99 -14.27
C ASN A 78 6.53 -3.40 -15.36
N LYS A 79 6.73 -4.16 -16.45
CA LYS A 79 7.62 -3.78 -17.57
C LYS A 79 7.20 -2.49 -18.26
N GLU A 80 5.91 -2.17 -18.31
CA GLU A 80 5.43 -0.94 -18.93
C GLU A 80 5.86 0.27 -18.11
N LEU A 81 5.67 0.20 -16.79
CA LEU A 81 6.15 1.21 -15.85
C LEU A 81 7.66 1.38 -15.93
N ILE A 82 8.42 0.28 -15.86
CA ILE A 82 9.90 0.35 -15.93
C ILE A 82 10.36 1.00 -17.23
N ARG A 83 9.80 0.60 -18.38
CA ARG A 83 10.11 1.21 -19.67
C ARG A 83 9.77 2.70 -19.69
N TYR A 84 8.62 3.10 -19.14
CA TYR A 84 8.24 4.50 -19.02
C TYR A 84 9.25 5.30 -18.18
N LEU A 85 9.72 4.75 -17.05
CA LEU A 85 10.71 5.41 -16.20
C LEU A 85 12.07 5.57 -16.91
N GLU A 86 12.50 4.54 -17.65
CA GLU A 86 13.72 4.59 -18.47
C GLU A 86 13.63 5.64 -19.59
N GLU A 87 12.52 5.66 -20.33
CA GLU A 87 12.26 6.64 -21.41
C GLU A 87 12.16 8.07 -20.86
N SER A 88 11.61 8.22 -19.65
CA SER A 88 11.46 9.52 -18.97
C SER A 88 12.77 10.02 -18.35
N LYS A 89 13.84 9.21 -18.36
CA LYS A 89 15.13 9.51 -17.72
C LYS A 89 14.96 9.92 -16.25
N PHE A 90 14.12 9.17 -15.53
CA PHE A 90 13.88 9.33 -14.10
C PHE A 90 15.18 9.22 -13.29
#